data_AF-A0A2N9GVI6-F1
#
_entry.id   AF-A0A2N9GVI6-F1
#
_cell.length_a   1.000
_cell.length_b   1.000
_cell.length_c   1.000
_cell.angle_alpha   90.00
_cell.angle_beta   90.00
_cell.angle_gamma   90.00
#
_symmetry.space_group_name_H-M   'P 1'
#
loop_
_entity.id
_entity.type
_entity.pdbx_description
1 polymer ?
#
loop_
_entity_poly.entity_id
_entity_poly.type
_entity_poly.pdbx_seq_one_letter_code
_entity_poly.pdbx_strand_id
1 'polypeptide(L)'
;MSDRISELPDDINLSNILSSLTLRDAVKARLLSHRWRYLSAPISTLQFDLFNMFGIEFVKKDDYLDKLQHKNIVREYKSRFLTAVDQFLQLYIAPKITTFKVHFCLVNESASHIDKWVAFAIRMEAKEIDLYFSEYQKSCEPYSFPFHLLHSESDHLKHLRLGACTLRPSPELASRLNSLAILDLSDVILENNNDLESVLSGCLNLECLKLRNCRLPLTLCIHGHQFRRLKTLILHHPYSS
;
A
#
# COMPACT_ATOMS: atom_id res chain seq x y z
N MET A 1 -41.22 8.02 -10.57
CA MET A 1 -40.77 7.32 -9.34
C MET A 1 -39.69 8.19 -8.74
N SER A 2 -39.93 8.76 -7.56
CA SER A 2 -38.95 9.64 -6.89
C SER A 2 -37.88 8.77 -6.24
N ASP A 3 -36.62 8.99 -6.63
CA ASP A 3 -35.47 8.34 -6.00
C ASP A 3 -35.35 8.81 -4.56
N ARG A 4 -35.64 7.91 -3.61
CA ARG A 4 -35.56 8.14 -2.15
C ARG A 4 -34.17 8.58 -1.67
N ILE A 5 -33.15 8.40 -2.51
CA ILE A 5 -31.77 8.83 -2.28
C ILE A 5 -31.62 10.36 -2.44
N SER A 6 -32.53 11.01 -3.17
CA SER A 6 -32.52 12.46 -3.42
C SER A 6 -32.96 13.31 -2.22
N GLU A 7 -33.52 12.69 -1.18
CA GLU A 7 -34.10 13.38 -0.01
C GLU A 7 -33.11 13.53 1.17
N LEU A 8 -31.89 13.03 1.04
CA LEU A 8 -30.88 13.07 2.12
C LEU A 8 -30.06 14.39 2.10
N PRO A 9 -29.71 14.96 3.27
CA PRO A 9 -28.85 16.14 3.37
C PRO A 9 -27.46 15.89 2.78
N ASP A 10 -26.98 16.83 1.95
CA ASP A 10 -25.78 16.66 1.13
C ASP A 10 -24.46 16.50 1.93
N ASP A 11 -24.35 17.12 3.11
CA ASP A 11 -23.04 17.29 3.76
C ASP A 11 -22.62 16.18 4.74
N ILE A 12 -23.56 15.46 5.37
CA ILE A 12 -23.25 14.61 6.55
C ILE A 12 -23.31 13.10 6.25
N ASN A 13 -24.05 12.68 5.22
CA ASN A 13 -24.22 11.24 4.92
C ASN A 13 -23.46 10.77 3.68
N LEU A 14 -23.16 11.63 2.71
CA LEU A 14 -22.55 11.19 1.44
C LEU A 14 -21.07 10.80 1.58
N SER A 15 -20.31 11.48 2.45
CA SER A 15 -18.92 11.14 2.76
C SER A 15 -18.79 9.76 3.40
N ASN A 16 -19.68 9.44 4.33
CA ASN A 16 -19.75 8.15 5.02
C ASN A 16 -20.21 7.03 4.08
N ILE A 17 -21.17 7.31 3.20
CA ILE A 17 -21.64 6.34 2.20
C ILE A 17 -20.52 6.03 1.20
N LEU A 18 -19.88 7.05 0.61
CA LEU A 18 -18.83 6.84 -0.40
C LEU A 18 -17.56 6.20 0.17
N SER A 19 -17.19 6.51 1.42
CA SER A 19 -16.08 5.84 2.11
C SER A 19 -16.39 4.38 2.49
N SER A 20 -17.67 4.00 2.50
CA SER A 20 -18.13 2.63 2.73
C SER A 20 -18.31 1.83 1.43
N LEU A 21 -18.20 2.46 0.26
CA LEU A 21 -18.29 1.79 -1.04
C LEU A 21 -16.92 1.29 -1.49
N THR A 22 -16.92 0.19 -2.27
CA THR A 22 -15.74 -0.24 -3.01
C THR A 22 -15.29 0.85 -3.99
N LEU A 23 -14.01 0.87 -4.37
CA LEU A 23 -13.51 1.85 -5.34
C LEU A 23 -14.35 1.84 -6.63
N ARG A 24 -14.69 0.65 -7.12
CA ARG A 24 -15.56 0.43 -8.29
C ARG A 24 -16.94 1.04 -8.10
N ASP A 25 -17.57 0.81 -6.95
CA ASP A 25 -18.91 1.32 -6.69
C ASP A 25 -18.91 2.83 -6.45
N ALA A 26 -17.88 3.37 -5.80
CA ALA A 26 -17.67 4.82 -5.66
C ALA A 26 -17.48 5.51 -7.03
N VAL A 27 -16.77 4.88 -7.97
CA VAL A 27 -16.65 5.38 -9.35
C VAL A 27 -17.98 5.32 -10.08
N LYS A 28 -18.70 4.18 -10.04
CA LYS A 28 -20.01 4.04 -10.68
C LYS A 28 -21.02 5.04 -10.11
N ALA A 29 -21.06 5.17 -8.79
CA ALA A 29 -21.81 6.17 -8.04
C ALA A 29 -21.57 7.59 -8.60
N ARG A 30 -20.30 7.99 -8.75
CA ARG A 30 -19.92 9.29 -9.33
C ARG A 30 -20.32 9.47 -10.80
N LEU A 31 -20.35 8.39 -11.58
CA LEU A 31 -20.75 8.43 -12.99
C LEU A 31 -22.26 8.51 -13.18
N LEU A 32 -23.03 7.85 -12.31
CA LEU A 32 -24.49 7.72 -12.42
C LEU A 32 -25.27 8.93 -11.88
N SER A 33 -24.65 9.80 -11.07
CA SER A 33 -25.32 10.95 -10.46
C SER A 33 -24.53 12.25 -10.65
N HIS A 34 -25.14 13.22 -11.35
CA HIS A 34 -24.62 14.59 -11.47
C HIS A 34 -24.44 15.27 -10.10
N ARG A 35 -25.25 14.90 -9.11
CA ARG A 35 -25.19 15.43 -7.74
C ARG A 35 -23.96 14.89 -6.99
N TRP A 36 -23.59 13.63 -7.21
CA TRP A 36 -22.44 12.99 -6.56
C TRP A 36 -21.10 13.38 -7.19
N ARG A 37 -21.10 13.84 -8.45
CA ARG A 37 -19.91 14.30 -9.16
C ARG A 37 -19.23 15.51 -8.48
N TYR A 38 -19.98 16.36 -7.79
CA TYR A 38 -19.49 17.63 -7.22
C TYR A 38 -19.58 17.74 -5.68
N LEU A 39 -20.33 16.84 -5.02
CA LEU A 39 -20.51 16.82 -3.55
C LEU A 39 -19.74 15.69 -2.86
N SER A 40 -19.05 14.84 -3.61
CA SER A 40 -18.28 13.72 -3.06
C SER A 40 -17.16 14.23 -2.16
N ALA A 41 -17.22 13.93 -0.86
CA ALA A 41 -16.02 14.00 -0.02
C ALA A 41 -14.87 13.25 -0.73
N PRO A 42 -13.62 13.73 -0.62
CA PRO A 42 -12.49 13.10 -1.28
C PRO A 42 -12.48 11.61 -0.94
N ILE A 43 -12.35 10.75 -1.95
CA ILE A 43 -12.04 9.34 -1.72
C ILE A 43 -10.68 9.34 -1.04
N SER A 44 -10.70 9.31 0.29
CA SER A 44 -9.52 9.46 1.13
C SER A 44 -8.67 8.19 1.09
N THR A 45 -9.29 7.05 0.76
CA THR A 45 -8.63 5.75 0.68
C THR A 45 -8.76 5.19 -0.73
N LEU A 46 -7.63 5.08 -1.43
CA LEU A 46 -7.54 4.36 -2.69
C LEU A 46 -7.04 2.96 -2.39
N GLN A 47 -7.86 1.94 -2.62
CA GLN A 47 -7.50 0.54 -2.43
C GLN A 47 -7.65 -0.22 -3.75
N PHE A 48 -6.51 -0.69 -4.25
CA PHE A 48 -6.41 -1.45 -5.49
C PHE A 48 -6.09 -2.91 -5.16
N ASP A 49 -7.08 -3.77 -5.36
CA ASP A 49 -6.96 -5.23 -5.26
C ASP A 49 -7.94 -5.90 -6.23
N LEU A 50 -7.92 -7.23 -6.30
CA LEU A 50 -8.79 -7.99 -7.20
C LEU A 50 -10.29 -7.77 -6.93
N PHE A 51 -10.67 -7.57 -5.67
CA PHE A 51 -12.06 -7.34 -5.27
C PHE A 51 -12.53 -5.93 -5.63
N ASN A 52 -11.80 -4.90 -5.21
CA ASN A 52 -12.13 -3.50 -5.47
C ASN A 52 -12.06 -3.12 -6.95
N MET A 53 -11.24 -3.82 -7.75
CA MET A 53 -11.10 -3.55 -9.18
C MET A 53 -12.06 -4.39 -10.04
N PHE A 54 -12.22 -5.68 -9.71
CA PHE A 54 -12.91 -6.63 -10.58
C PHE A 54 -14.08 -7.37 -9.90
N GLY A 55 -14.31 -7.17 -8.60
CA GLY A 55 -15.33 -7.88 -7.83
C GLY A 55 -15.00 -9.35 -7.60
N ILE A 56 -13.72 -9.72 -7.66
CA ILE A 56 -13.26 -11.10 -7.49
C ILE A 56 -12.90 -11.29 -6.02
N GLU A 57 -13.73 -12.02 -5.28
CA GLU A 57 -13.44 -12.46 -3.92
C GLU A 57 -12.66 -13.77 -3.93
N PHE A 58 -11.69 -13.89 -3.02
CA PHE A 58 -11.03 -15.15 -2.73
C PHE A 58 -11.37 -15.59 -1.32
N VAL A 59 -11.99 -16.76 -1.21
CA VAL A 59 -12.08 -17.45 0.07
C VAL A 59 -10.77 -18.18 0.26
N LYS A 60 -9.86 -17.67 1.11
CA LYS A 60 -8.66 -18.41 1.49
C LYS A 60 -9.09 -19.76 2.09
N LYS A 61 -9.00 -20.83 1.31
CA LYS A 61 -9.06 -22.20 1.83
C LYS A 61 -7.64 -22.73 1.82
N ASP A 62 -7.23 -23.41 2.89
CA ASP A 62 -5.91 -24.02 3.02
C ASP A 62 -5.74 -25.28 2.15
N ASP A 63 -6.26 -25.25 0.91
CA ASP A 63 -6.13 -26.33 -0.06
C ASP A 63 -5.13 -25.94 -1.17
N TYR A 64 -4.36 -26.92 -1.63
CA TYR A 64 -3.37 -26.77 -2.69
C TYR A 64 -4.01 -26.37 -4.04
N LEU A 65 -5.20 -26.88 -4.33
CA LEU A 65 -5.94 -26.56 -5.56
C LEU A 65 -6.39 -25.09 -5.59
N ASP A 66 -6.77 -24.53 -4.43
CA ASP A 66 -7.14 -23.12 -4.29
C ASP A 66 -5.95 -22.19 -4.59
N LYS A 67 -4.75 -22.57 -4.11
CA LYS A 67 -3.50 -21.84 -4.41
C LYS A 67 -3.17 -21.82 -5.91
N LEU A 68 -3.41 -22.93 -6.62
CA LEU A 68 -3.19 -23.01 -8.07
C LEU A 68 -4.22 -22.17 -8.85
N GLN A 69 -5.49 -22.23 -8.46
CA GLN A 69 -6.54 -21.40 -9.07
C GLN A 69 -6.25 -19.92 -8.86
N HIS A 70 -5.89 -19.52 -7.64
CA HIS A 70 -5.47 -18.15 -7.33
C HIS A 70 -4.30 -17.70 -8.21
N LYS A 71 -3.28 -18.57 -8.38
CA LYS A 71 -2.13 -18.27 -9.26
C LYS A 71 -2.53 -18.06 -10.72
N ASN A 72 -3.47 -18.86 -11.24
CA ASN A 72 -3.95 -18.72 -12.61
C ASN A 72 -4.74 -17.42 -12.80
N ILE A 73 -5.63 -17.08 -11.86
CA ILE A 73 -6.39 -15.84 -11.90
C ILE A 73 -5.45 -14.63 -11.81
N VAL A 74 -4.50 -14.63 -10.88
CA VAL A 74 -3.49 -13.56 -10.80
C VAL A 74 -2.78 -13.37 -12.14
N ARG A 75 -2.35 -14.45 -12.80
CA ARG A 75 -1.68 -14.38 -14.10
C ARG A 75 -2.58 -13.79 -15.17
N GLU A 76 -3.83 -14.22 -15.23
CA GLU A 76 -4.82 -13.72 -16.20
C GLU A 76 -5.12 -12.22 -16.00
N TYR A 77 -5.23 -11.77 -14.75
CA TYR A 77 -5.64 -10.41 -14.41
C TYR A 77 -4.49 -9.42 -14.26
N LYS A 78 -3.23 -9.88 -14.26
CA LYS A 78 -2.07 -9.01 -14.00
C LYS A 78 -2.00 -7.80 -14.96
N SER A 79 -2.03 -8.04 -16.27
CA SER A 79 -1.94 -6.95 -17.27
C SER A 79 -3.14 -6.00 -17.21
N ARG A 80 -4.34 -6.55 -16.96
CA ARG A 80 -5.57 -5.78 -16.78
C ARG A 80 -5.51 -4.94 -15.51
N PHE A 81 -4.97 -5.48 -14.42
CA PHE A 81 -4.77 -4.77 -13.16
C PHE A 81 -3.81 -3.59 -13.34
N LEU A 82 -2.62 -3.83 -13.89
CA LEU A 82 -1.63 -2.77 -14.16
C LEU A 82 -2.25 -1.63 -14.98
N THR A 83 -2.87 -1.96 -16.11
CA THR A 83 -3.51 -0.98 -17.00
C THR A 83 -4.64 -0.22 -16.30
N ALA A 84 -5.47 -0.93 -15.53
CA ALA A 84 -6.62 -0.30 -14.86
C ALA A 84 -6.19 0.65 -13.73
N VAL A 85 -5.15 0.29 -12.96
CA VAL A 85 -4.59 1.19 -11.93
C VAL A 85 -3.97 2.42 -12.61
N ASP A 86 -3.15 2.24 -13.65
CA ASP A 86 -2.56 3.36 -14.39
C ASP A 86 -3.62 4.35 -14.91
N GLN A 87 -4.65 3.83 -15.58
CA GLN A 87 -5.74 4.65 -16.11
C GLN A 87 -6.51 5.35 -15.00
N PHE A 88 -6.77 4.67 -13.89
CA PHE A 88 -7.45 5.27 -12.75
C PHE A 88 -6.65 6.46 -12.19
N LEU A 89 -5.34 6.28 -11.96
CA LEU A 89 -4.49 7.33 -11.38
C LEU A 89 -4.29 8.51 -12.34
N GLN A 90 -4.30 8.28 -13.66
CA GLN A 90 -4.27 9.34 -14.66
C GLN A 90 -5.54 10.21 -14.64
N LEU A 91 -6.69 9.60 -14.36
CA LEU A 91 -8.00 10.27 -14.34
C LEU A 91 -8.39 10.79 -12.95
N TYR A 92 -7.61 10.49 -11.92
CA TYR A 92 -7.95 10.84 -10.55
C TYR A 92 -7.78 12.35 -10.32
N ILE A 93 -8.91 13.04 -10.11
CA ILE A 93 -8.95 14.46 -9.79
C ILE A 93 -9.49 14.62 -8.36
N ALA A 94 -8.58 14.88 -7.43
CA ALA A 94 -8.88 15.32 -6.07
C ALA A 94 -7.64 16.05 -5.52
N PRO A 95 -7.78 16.87 -4.47
CA PRO A 95 -6.64 17.62 -3.94
C PRO A 95 -5.65 16.74 -3.17
N LYS A 96 -6.14 15.75 -2.38
CA LYS A 96 -5.31 14.91 -1.51
C LYS A 96 -5.93 13.52 -1.34
N ILE A 97 -5.08 12.55 -0.99
CA ILE A 97 -5.51 11.25 -0.46
C ILE A 97 -4.96 11.05 0.95
N THR A 98 -5.63 10.24 1.76
CA THR A 98 -5.15 9.86 3.09
C THR A 98 -4.38 8.54 3.03
N THR A 99 -4.89 7.58 2.26
CA THR A 99 -4.38 6.21 2.24
C THR A 99 -4.33 5.68 0.82
N PHE A 100 -3.20 5.08 0.46
CA PHE A 100 -2.96 4.44 -0.83
C PHE A 100 -2.58 2.99 -0.60
N LYS A 101 -3.38 2.04 -1.11
CA LYS A 101 -3.17 0.61 -0.93
C LYS A 101 -3.15 -0.12 -2.26
N VAL A 102 -2.15 -1.00 -2.44
CA VAL A 102 -2.05 -1.89 -3.59
C VAL A 102 -1.77 -3.30 -3.08
N HIS A 103 -2.78 -4.15 -3.14
CA HIS A 103 -2.71 -5.54 -2.72
C HIS A 103 -2.93 -6.44 -3.94
N PHE A 104 -1.84 -6.82 -4.59
CA PHE A 104 -1.87 -7.66 -5.79
C PHE A 104 -0.53 -8.38 -5.95
N CYS A 105 -0.53 -9.61 -6.46
CA CYS A 105 0.71 -10.35 -6.70
C CYS A 105 1.50 -9.74 -7.86
N LEU A 106 2.44 -8.84 -7.54
CA LEU A 106 3.34 -8.14 -8.45
C LEU A 106 4.78 -8.47 -8.12
N VAL A 107 5.66 -8.35 -9.12
CA VAL A 107 7.08 -8.69 -9.03
C VAL A 107 7.90 -7.59 -9.71
N ASN A 108 9.23 -7.69 -9.70
CA ASN A 108 10.11 -6.61 -10.18
C ASN A 108 9.85 -6.18 -11.64
N GLU A 109 9.32 -7.07 -12.49
CA GLU A 109 8.92 -6.71 -13.86
C GLU A 109 7.87 -5.58 -13.92
N SER A 110 7.12 -5.36 -12.83
CA SER A 110 6.11 -4.31 -12.69
C SER A 110 6.64 -3.07 -11.97
N ALA A 111 7.94 -2.99 -11.67
CA ALA A 111 8.55 -1.90 -10.89
C ALA A 111 8.22 -0.52 -11.46
N SER A 112 8.32 -0.35 -12.77
CA SER A 112 8.04 0.93 -13.43
C SER A 112 6.60 1.43 -13.26
N HIS A 113 5.63 0.53 -13.05
CA HIS A 113 4.26 0.90 -12.70
C HIS A 113 4.16 1.24 -11.21
N ILE A 114 4.68 0.37 -10.35
CA ILE A 114 4.63 0.54 -8.89
C ILE A 114 5.31 1.84 -8.47
N ASP A 115 6.47 2.16 -9.04
CA ASP A 115 7.21 3.41 -8.76
C ASP A 115 6.38 4.64 -9.12
N LYS A 116 5.67 4.62 -10.25
CA LYS A 116 4.76 5.71 -10.64
C LYS A 116 3.58 5.83 -9.68
N TRP A 117 3.07 4.71 -9.18
CA TRP A 117 1.98 4.69 -8.21
C TRP A 117 2.40 5.24 -6.85
N VAL A 118 3.61 4.90 -6.40
CA VAL A 118 4.21 5.47 -5.18
C VAL A 118 4.42 6.98 -5.35
N ALA A 119 5.03 7.41 -6.46
CA ALA A 119 5.21 8.83 -6.76
C ALA A 119 3.88 9.58 -6.81
N PHE A 120 2.84 8.98 -7.38
CA PHE A 120 1.48 9.52 -7.32
C PHE A 120 1.00 9.68 -5.88
N ALA A 121 1.14 8.66 -5.03
CA ALA A 121 0.68 8.71 -3.64
C ALA A 121 1.39 9.81 -2.83
N ILE A 122 2.70 9.96 -3.03
CA ILE A 122 3.49 11.04 -2.40
C ILE A 122 3.03 12.42 -2.86
N ARG A 123 2.86 12.61 -4.17
CA ARG A 123 2.33 13.87 -4.74
C ARG A 123 0.95 14.23 -4.19
N MET A 124 0.14 13.23 -3.88
CA MET A 124 -1.19 13.41 -3.30
C MET A 124 -1.18 13.57 -1.77
N GLU A 125 0.00 13.75 -1.18
CA GLU A 125 0.26 13.90 0.26
C GLU A 125 -0.30 12.75 1.11
N ALA A 126 -0.21 11.51 0.60
CA ALA A 126 -0.70 10.33 1.31
C ALA A 126 -0.06 10.21 2.70
N LYS A 127 -0.90 9.97 3.71
CA LYS A 127 -0.46 9.69 5.08
C LYS A 127 -0.10 8.23 5.30
N GLU A 128 -0.68 7.34 4.50
CA GLU A 128 -0.44 5.90 4.55
C GLU A 128 -0.21 5.34 3.14
N ILE A 129 0.87 4.60 2.98
CA ILE A 129 1.16 3.78 1.80
C ILE A 129 1.25 2.32 2.25
N ASP A 130 0.44 1.46 1.64
CA ASP A 130 0.32 0.05 1.96
C ASP A 130 0.47 -0.80 0.68
N LEU A 131 1.64 -1.39 0.49
CA LEU A 131 1.96 -2.22 -0.67
C LEU A 131 2.16 -3.65 -0.20
N TYR A 132 1.33 -4.58 -0.68
CA TYR A 132 1.45 -5.99 -0.31
C TYR A 132 1.38 -6.87 -1.56
N PHE A 133 2.52 -7.46 -1.92
CA PHE A 133 2.70 -8.14 -3.21
C PHE A 133 2.64 -9.67 -3.17
N SER A 134 1.87 -10.24 -2.23
CA SER A 134 1.56 -11.69 -2.06
C SER A 134 2.43 -12.70 -2.85
N GLU A 135 3.21 -13.52 -2.14
CA GLU A 135 4.14 -14.46 -2.77
C GLU A 135 3.45 -15.71 -3.37
N TYR A 136 3.13 -15.68 -4.67
CA TYR A 136 2.73 -16.88 -5.43
C TYR A 136 3.73 -17.27 -6.55
N GLN A 137 4.79 -16.49 -6.72
CA GLN A 137 5.74 -16.59 -7.83
C GLN A 137 7.17 -16.78 -7.32
N LYS A 138 7.47 -17.96 -6.73
CA LYS A 138 8.80 -18.32 -6.20
C LYS A 138 9.97 -18.18 -7.22
N SER A 139 9.67 -18.15 -8.51
CA SER A 139 10.67 -18.07 -9.58
C SER A 139 10.94 -16.64 -10.08
N CYS A 140 10.24 -15.64 -9.54
CA CYS A 140 10.34 -14.26 -10.00
C CYS A 140 11.07 -13.40 -8.97
N GLU A 141 11.84 -12.44 -9.46
CA GLU A 141 12.51 -11.46 -8.60
C GLU A 141 11.47 -10.59 -7.88
N PRO A 142 11.48 -10.53 -6.53
CA PRO A 142 10.60 -9.66 -5.78
C PRO A 142 10.79 -8.19 -6.18
N TYR A 143 9.73 -7.39 -6.10
CA TYR A 143 9.87 -5.95 -6.31
C TYR A 143 10.81 -5.35 -5.27
N SER A 144 11.73 -4.50 -5.73
CA SER A 144 12.71 -3.83 -4.88
C SER A 144 12.26 -2.41 -4.60
N PHE A 145 11.76 -2.15 -3.38
CA PHE A 145 11.19 -0.85 -3.02
C PHE A 145 12.29 0.22 -2.99
N PRO A 146 12.22 1.24 -3.86
CA PRO A 146 13.24 2.26 -3.94
C PRO A 146 12.92 3.42 -2.99
N PHE A 147 13.65 3.50 -1.89
CA PHE A 147 13.43 4.55 -0.89
C PHE A 147 13.75 5.97 -1.38
N HIS A 148 14.44 6.13 -2.52
CA HIS A 148 14.69 7.44 -3.13
C HIS A 148 13.40 8.13 -3.63
N LEU A 149 12.31 7.36 -3.85
CA LEU A 149 11.00 7.93 -4.20
C LEU A 149 10.35 8.70 -3.03
N LEU A 150 10.79 8.43 -1.80
CA LEU A 150 10.33 9.13 -0.61
C LEU A 150 11.19 10.40 -0.43
N HIS A 151 10.92 11.42 -1.25
CA HIS A 151 11.60 12.72 -1.17
C HIS A 151 10.98 13.63 -0.10
N SER A 152 11.51 14.84 0.07
CA SER A 152 11.11 15.81 1.11
C SER A 152 9.62 16.21 1.11
N GLU A 153 8.88 15.94 0.03
CA GLU A 153 7.41 16.16 0.02
C GLU A 153 6.64 15.05 0.78
N SER A 154 7.36 14.06 1.33
CA SER A 154 6.80 12.97 2.14
C SER A 154 6.57 13.35 3.61
N ASP A 155 6.59 14.63 3.97
CA ASP A 155 6.37 15.12 5.35
C ASP A 155 5.00 14.71 5.94
N HIS A 156 4.08 14.29 5.09
CA HIS A 156 2.76 13.81 5.45
C HIS A 156 2.71 12.30 5.73
N LEU A 157 3.66 11.52 5.19
CA LEU A 157 3.66 10.06 5.31
C LEU A 157 3.93 9.64 6.75
N LYS A 158 2.93 9.06 7.41
CA LYS A 158 3.00 8.57 8.80
C LYS A 158 3.15 7.07 8.89
N HIS A 159 2.66 6.34 7.89
CA HIS A 159 2.55 4.89 7.93
C HIS A 159 3.01 4.30 6.59
N LEU A 160 4.03 3.44 6.64
CA LEU A 160 4.52 2.71 5.48
C LEU A 160 4.39 1.22 5.78
N ARG A 161 3.58 0.51 4.99
CA ARG A 161 3.49 -0.94 5.02
C ARG A 161 4.01 -1.53 3.72
N LEU A 162 4.96 -2.44 3.83
CA LEU A 162 5.56 -3.13 2.70
C LEU A 162 5.49 -4.64 2.94
N GLY A 163 5.00 -5.34 1.92
CA GLY A 163 4.68 -6.75 1.98
C GLY A 163 5.23 -7.52 0.79
N ALA A 164 5.91 -8.65 1.02
CA ALA A 164 6.41 -9.53 -0.05
C ALA A 164 7.29 -8.79 -1.08
N CYS A 165 8.29 -8.04 -0.60
CA CYS A 165 9.21 -7.25 -1.42
C CYS A 165 10.64 -7.26 -0.84
N THR A 166 11.60 -6.70 -1.57
CA THR A 166 12.95 -6.39 -1.05
C THR A 166 13.07 -4.89 -0.74
N LEU A 167 14.02 -4.54 0.13
CA LEU A 167 14.33 -3.15 0.45
C LEU A 167 15.56 -2.71 -0.33
N ARG A 168 15.49 -1.57 -1.02
CA ARG A 168 16.66 -0.93 -1.62
C ARG A 168 16.97 0.39 -0.92
N PRO A 169 17.69 0.35 0.20
CA PRO A 169 18.07 1.57 0.90
C PRO A 169 18.98 2.43 0.01
N SER A 170 18.89 3.75 0.20
CA SER A 170 19.74 4.73 -0.47
C SER A 170 20.58 5.46 0.58
N PRO A 171 21.85 5.80 0.30
CA PRO A 171 22.68 6.59 1.22
C PRO A 171 22.05 7.95 1.59
N GLU A 172 21.20 8.48 0.71
CA GLU A 172 20.52 9.76 0.89
C GLU A 172 19.31 9.70 1.83
N LEU A 173 19.01 8.53 2.40
CA LEU A 173 17.80 8.32 3.20
C LEU A 173 17.84 9.01 4.57
N ALA A 174 19.04 9.32 5.07
CA ALA A 174 19.36 9.73 6.45
C ALA A 174 18.66 11.01 6.97
N SER A 175 17.71 11.60 6.24
CA SER A 175 16.94 12.76 6.68
C SER A 175 15.53 12.87 6.07
N ARG A 176 15.07 11.87 5.31
CA ARG A 176 13.89 12.00 4.43
C ARG A 176 12.59 11.43 5.02
N LEU A 177 12.65 10.61 6.06
CA LEU A 177 11.49 9.92 6.65
C LEU A 177 11.17 10.42 8.07
N ASN A 178 11.40 11.71 8.33
CA ASN A 178 11.16 12.31 9.63
C ASN A 178 9.69 12.26 10.06
N SER A 179 8.78 12.22 9.11
CA SER A 179 7.34 12.16 9.35
C SER A 179 6.85 10.76 9.76
N LEU A 180 7.61 9.71 9.45
CA LEU A 180 7.19 8.33 9.55
C LEU A 180 7.12 7.89 11.01
N ALA A 181 5.92 7.50 11.45
CA ALA A 181 5.65 7.02 12.80
C ALA A 181 5.56 5.49 12.85
N ILE A 182 5.13 4.85 11.76
CA ILE A 182 4.94 3.40 11.74
C ILE A 182 5.54 2.80 10.47
N LEU A 183 6.43 1.84 10.67
CA LEU A 183 7.01 1.01 9.61
C LEU A 183 6.57 -0.44 9.84
N ASP A 184 5.84 -0.99 8.89
CA ASP A 184 5.31 -2.33 8.92
C ASP A 184 5.86 -3.14 7.75
N LEU A 185 6.72 -4.11 8.05
CA LEU A 185 7.33 -4.98 7.06
C LEU A 185 6.79 -6.40 7.27
N SER A 186 6.24 -6.99 6.21
CA SER A 186 5.67 -8.33 6.22
C SER A 186 6.22 -9.17 5.06
N ASP A 187 6.78 -10.34 5.33
CA ASP A 187 7.36 -11.22 4.30
C ASP A 187 8.44 -10.50 3.46
N VAL A 188 9.16 -9.55 4.08
CA VAL A 188 10.21 -8.76 3.42
C VAL A 188 11.54 -9.50 3.46
N ILE A 189 12.24 -9.50 2.32
CA ILE A 189 13.57 -10.07 2.17
C ILE A 189 14.59 -8.95 2.34
N LEU A 190 15.47 -9.07 3.34
CA LEU A 190 16.62 -8.19 3.56
C LEU A 190 17.84 -8.88 2.95
N GLU A 191 18.41 -8.32 1.89
CA GLU A 191 19.53 -8.94 1.17
C GLU A 191 20.84 -8.70 1.92
N ASN A 192 21.02 -7.51 2.49
CA ASN A 192 22.17 -7.15 3.31
C ASN A 192 21.78 -6.95 4.77
N ASN A 193 22.71 -7.26 5.68
CA ASN A 193 22.49 -7.13 7.12
C ASN A 193 22.17 -5.70 7.57
N ASN A 194 22.69 -4.71 6.86
CA ASN A 194 22.58 -3.29 7.15
C ASN A 194 21.43 -2.60 6.38
N ASP A 195 20.63 -3.33 5.59
CA ASP A 195 19.57 -2.70 4.81
C ASP A 195 18.51 -2.07 5.72
N LEU A 196 18.06 -2.83 6.71
CA LEU A 196 17.08 -2.36 7.68
C LEU A 196 17.65 -1.22 8.53
N GLU A 197 18.90 -1.32 8.99
CA GLU A 197 19.57 -0.24 9.73
C GLU A 197 19.63 1.06 8.91
N SER A 198 19.92 0.95 7.61
CA SER A 198 19.95 2.08 6.69
C SER A 198 18.57 2.73 6.56
N VAL A 199 17.51 1.93 6.43
CA VAL A 199 16.12 2.42 6.41
C VAL A 199 15.75 3.15 7.70
N LEU A 200 16.09 2.52 8.81
CA LEU A 200 15.79 2.99 10.14
C LEU A 200 16.53 4.28 10.50
N SER A 201 17.76 4.46 10.00
CA SER A 201 18.54 5.68 10.22
C SER A 201 17.86 6.97 9.70
N GLY A 202 16.97 6.84 8.69
CA GLY A 202 16.19 7.94 8.15
C GLY A 202 14.88 8.24 8.91
N CYS A 203 14.47 7.38 9.86
CA CYS A 203 13.15 7.41 10.49
C CYS A 203 13.19 8.01 11.92
N LEU A 204 13.46 9.32 12.04
CA LEU A 204 13.74 9.95 13.35
C LEU A 204 12.56 9.99 14.34
N ASN A 205 11.32 9.88 13.86
CA ASN A 205 10.12 9.90 14.70
C ASN A 205 9.38 8.56 14.73
N LEU A 206 10.06 7.46 14.41
CA LEU A 206 9.44 6.14 14.40
C LEU A 206 8.94 5.76 15.80
N GLU A 207 7.65 5.47 15.91
CA GLU A 207 6.97 5.05 17.13
C GLU A 207 6.69 3.54 17.16
N CYS A 208 6.46 2.94 15.99
CA CYS A 208 6.17 1.52 15.89
C CYS A 208 6.91 0.87 14.73
N LEU A 209 7.68 -0.18 15.04
CA LEU A 209 8.32 -1.05 14.07
C LEU A 209 7.71 -2.44 14.14
N LYS A 210 7.21 -2.95 13.01
CA LYS A 210 6.63 -4.29 12.90
C LYS A 210 7.40 -5.07 11.86
N LEU A 211 7.91 -6.23 12.24
CA LEU A 211 8.63 -7.16 11.39
C LEU A 211 7.90 -8.50 11.47
N ARG A 212 7.19 -8.89 10.41
CA ARG A 212 6.44 -10.14 10.33
C ARG A 212 7.01 -11.01 9.24
N ASN A 213 7.39 -12.23 9.57
CA ASN A 213 7.93 -13.21 8.63
C ASN A 213 9.10 -12.68 7.78
N CYS A 214 9.82 -11.66 8.27
CA CYS A 214 10.97 -11.11 7.57
C CYS A 214 12.16 -12.06 7.70
N ARG A 215 12.96 -12.19 6.63
CA ARG A 215 14.25 -12.88 6.70
C ARG A 215 15.28 -11.91 7.29
N LEU A 216 15.34 -11.88 8.62
CA LEU A 216 16.26 -11.01 9.35
C LEU A 216 17.68 -11.59 9.33
N PRO A 217 18.72 -10.72 9.39
CA PRO A 217 20.08 -11.17 9.62
C PRO A 217 20.21 -11.84 11.00
N LEU A 218 21.27 -12.64 11.18
CA LEU A 218 21.55 -13.36 12.44
C LEU A 218 21.58 -12.44 13.67
N THR A 219 22.01 -11.20 13.47
CA THR A 219 22.01 -10.15 14.49
C THR A 219 21.35 -8.91 13.92
N LEU A 220 20.23 -8.49 14.50
CA LEU A 220 19.60 -7.20 14.21
C LEU A 220 20.00 -6.20 15.30
N CYS A 221 20.82 -5.22 14.94
CA CYS A 221 21.25 -4.18 15.87
C CYS A 221 20.38 -2.92 15.68
N ILE A 222 19.64 -2.56 16.72
CA ILE A 222 18.84 -1.33 16.74
C ILE A 222 19.52 -0.36 17.69
N HIS A 223 20.17 0.66 17.13
CA HIS A 223 20.93 1.64 17.91
C HIS A 223 20.00 2.67 18.55
N GLY A 224 19.86 2.63 19.88
CA GLY A 224 18.86 3.44 20.63
C GLY A 224 18.95 4.95 20.44
N HIS A 225 20.10 5.49 20.03
CA HIS A 225 20.26 6.93 19.72
C HIS A 225 19.41 7.38 18.53
N GLN A 226 19.06 6.45 17.63
CA GLN A 226 18.26 6.69 16.43
C GLN A 226 16.75 6.68 16.73
N PHE A 227 16.32 6.16 17.89
CA PHE A 227 14.92 5.84 18.21
C PHE A 227 14.42 6.49 19.49
N ARG A 228 14.46 7.82 19.57
CA ARG A 228 13.99 8.54 20.77
C ARG A 228 12.50 8.37 21.04
N ARG A 229 11.72 7.93 20.05
CA ARG A 229 10.25 7.86 20.11
C ARG A 229 9.69 6.45 19.92
N LEU A 230 10.53 5.43 19.78
CA LEU A 230 10.05 4.07 19.54
C LEU A 230 9.35 3.55 20.80
N LYS A 231 8.06 3.26 20.68
CA LYS A 231 7.19 2.76 21.75
C LYS A 231 6.89 1.28 21.60
N THR A 232 6.90 0.78 20.36
CA THR A 232 6.45 -0.58 20.05
C THR A 232 7.36 -1.24 19.03
N LEU A 233 7.92 -2.39 19.40
CA LEU A 233 8.61 -3.30 18.50
C LEU A 233 7.86 -4.62 18.48
N ILE A 234 7.39 -5.04 17.31
CA ILE A 234 6.72 -6.33 17.11
C ILE A 234 7.57 -7.17 16.18
N LEU A 235 8.06 -8.30 16.70
CA LEU A 235 8.74 -9.34 15.95
C LEU A 235 7.81 -10.55 15.91
N HIS A 236 7.35 -10.91 14.71
CA HIS A 236 6.53 -12.10 14.49
C HIS A 236 7.26 -13.00 13.51
N HIS A 237 7.86 -14.08 13.99
CA HIS A 237 8.36 -15.14 13.13
C HIS A 237 7.34 -16.28 13.13
N PRO A 238 6.90 -16.77 11.97
CA PRO A 238 6.15 -18.00 11.92
C PRO A 238 7.15 -19.11 12.26
N TYR A 239 6.79 -19.93 13.25
CA TYR A 239 7.52 -21.09 13.74
C TYR A 239 8.59 -21.63 12.76
N SER A 240 9.84 -21.63 13.22
CA SER A 240 10.90 -22.47 12.68
C SER A 240 10.43 -23.93 12.68
N SER A 241 10.02 -24.43 11.51
CA SER A 241 9.88 -25.86 11.23
C SER A 241 11.18 -26.39 10.65
#